data_AF-R7WI34-F1
#
_entry.id   AF-R7WI34-F1
#
_cell.length_a   1.000
_cell.length_b   1.000
_cell.length_c   1.000
_cell.angle_alpha   90.00
_cell.angle_beta   90.00
_cell.angle_gamma   90.00
#
_symmetry.space_group_name_H-M   'P 1'
#
loop_
_entity.id
_entity.type
_entity.pdbx_description
1 polymer ?
#
loop_
_entity_poly.entity_id
_entity_poly.type
_entity_poly.pdbx_seq_one_letter_code
_entity_poly.pdbx_strand_id
1 'polypeptide(L)'
;MMTAHELLTRALRPGDPGPPLPPGPRDGGWLGVGAEPVTVPPDWDALLDALWRPTGFHVTADGQPTTIARRPVPSAGGTYGVRTHLVIPAHARGTLAPGRYVHLREDSLLVRRTDGPPPPDGEHASVVFTAAPGRAFGRYRHRAWPLWIADTAYAVATLERLVVTGTATLGSPATCTIAALAPASDTAWWARSGAPELTLAHITLPNGPQPDTAAAQHFSRRRSPSHARFIARDESNDPTSRAVAAASQQQWVAHAATTALWTVPGHFGAHDVWCTHLAAARLAASAVLAGLQVRAVSGMTSTAPPYPLHALAFLDLPEGGLSWS
;
A
#
# COMPACT_ATOMS: atom_id res chain seq x y z
N MET A 1 27.49 6.37 1.26
CA MET A 1 26.02 6.26 1.14
C MET A 1 25.64 4.81 1.40
N MET A 2 24.52 4.55 2.07
CA MET A 2 24.03 3.17 2.23
C MET A 2 23.48 2.65 0.90
N THR A 3 23.69 1.38 0.60
CA THR A 3 23.06 0.71 -0.55
C THR A 3 21.56 0.46 -0.29
N ALA A 4 20.78 0.22 -1.35
CA ALA A 4 19.37 -0.17 -1.22
C ALA A 4 19.18 -1.43 -0.35
N HIS A 5 20.08 -2.41 -0.50
CA HIS A 5 20.10 -3.63 0.32
C HIS A 5 20.32 -3.32 1.80
N GLU A 6 21.27 -2.43 2.14
CA GLU A 6 21.54 -2.02 3.52
C GLU A 6 20.36 -1.27 4.15
N LEU A 7 19.69 -0.39 3.39
CA LEU A 7 18.50 0.33 3.86
C LEU A 7 17.35 -0.64 4.18
N LEU A 8 17.08 -1.59 3.27
CA LEU A 8 16.04 -2.59 3.46
C LEU A 8 16.37 -3.56 4.60
N THR A 9 17.62 -4.02 4.69
CA THR A 9 18.08 -4.89 5.79
C THR A 9 17.96 -4.19 7.14
N ARG A 10 18.34 -2.90 7.22
CA ARG A 10 18.18 -2.10 8.44
C ARG A 10 16.71 -1.99 8.86
N ALA A 11 15.77 -1.92 7.92
CA ALA A 11 14.34 -1.85 8.21
C ALA A 11 13.78 -3.12 8.87
N LEU A 12 14.43 -4.27 8.67
CA LEU A 12 13.98 -5.59 9.17
C LEU A 12 14.77 -6.08 10.39
N ARG A 13 15.81 -5.35 10.81
CA ARG A 13 16.59 -5.69 12.01
C ARG A 13 16.01 -5.03 13.27
N PRO A 14 16.23 -5.63 14.45
CA PRO A 14 15.92 -4.99 15.71
C PRO A 14 16.66 -3.66 15.83
N GLY A 15 15.97 -2.65 16.35
CA GLY A 15 16.49 -1.30 16.50
C GLY A 15 15.34 -0.31 16.70
N ASP A 16 15.51 0.61 17.64
CA ASP A 16 14.51 1.63 17.88
C ASP A 16 14.43 2.58 16.67
N PRO A 17 13.24 2.80 16.05
CA PRO A 17 13.07 3.86 15.06
C PRO A 17 13.36 5.26 15.61
N GLY A 18 13.34 5.43 16.94
CA GLY A 18 13.43 6.72 17.61
C GLY A 18 12.08 7.41 17.68
N PRO A 19 12.01 8.61 18.28
CA PRO A 19 10.75 9.33 18.46
C PRO A 19 10.10 9.68 17.12
N PRO A 20 8.76 9.78 17.04
CA PRO A 20 8.09 10.27 15.85
C PRO A 20 8.54 11.68 15.46
N LEU A 21 8.45 12.00 14.17
CA LEU A 21 8.62 13.37 13.66
C LEU A 21 7.32 13.98 13.19
N PRO A 22 7.28 15.32 13.07
CA PRO A 22 6.28 15.99 12.28
C PRO A 22 6.13 15.30 10.92
N PRO A 23 4.89 15.03 10.48
CA PRO A 23 4.66 14.45 9.17
C PRO A 23 5.15 15.44 8.09
N GLY A 24 5.80 14.91 7.05
CA GLY A 24 6.14 15.70 5.87
C GLY A 24 4.89 16.14 5.07
N PRO A 25 5.07 16.87 3.97
CA PRO A 25 3.98 17.33 3.09
C PRO A 25 3.03 16.20 2.69
N ARG A 26 1.72 16.52 2.63
CA ARG A 26 0.65 15.54 2.35
C ARG A 26 0.41 15.37 0.85
N ASP A 27 0.44 16.46 0.11
CA ASP A 27 0.32 16.53 -1.35
C ASP A 27 1.58 17.16 -1.96
N GLY A 28 1.64 17.19 -3.29
CA GLY A 28 2.72 17.85 -4.03
C GLY A 28 2.41 19.32 -4.36
N GLY A 29 1.34 19.91 -3.81
CA GLY A 29 0.89 21.24 -4.19
C GLY A 29 0.50 21.37 -5.66
N TRP A 30 -0.02 20.30 -6.28
CA TRP A 30 -0.22 20.19 -7.73
C TRP A 30 -0.99 21.37 -8.36
N LEU A 31 -2.03 21.87 -7.68
CA LEU A 31 -2.77 23.05 -8.14
C LEU A 31 -1.90 24.32 -8.14
N GLY A 32 -1.06 24.50 -7.13
CA GLY A 32 -0.15 25.65 -7.02
C GLY A 32 0.98 25.66 -8.05
N VAL A 33 1.25 24.52 -8.69
CA VAL A 33 2.22 24.39 -9.79
C VAL A 33 1.55 24.29 -11.16
N GLY A 34 0.25 24.63 -11.25
CA GLY A 34 -0.47 24.77 -12.52
C GLY A 34 -1.14 23.50 -13.03
N ALA A 35 -1.33 22.46 -12.21
CA ALA A 35 -2.21 21.36 -12.57
C ALA A 35 -3.67 21.82 -12.51
N GLU A 36 -4.50 21.37 -13.45
CA GLU A 36 -5.87 21.86 -13.62
C GLU A 36 -6.89 20.76 -13.28
N PRO A 37 -7.93 21.05 -12.48
CA PRO A 37 -9.04 20.11 -12.28
C PRO A 37 -9.70 19.73 -13.60
N VAL A 38 -10.08 18.46 -13.74
CA VAL A 38 -10.83 17.97 -14.89
C VAL A 38 -12.11 17.26 -14.45
N THR A 39 -13.13 17.31 -15.31
CA THR A 39 -14.32 16.47 -15.13
C THR A 39 -13.92 15.01 -15.26
N VAL A 40 -14.15 14.23 -14.21
CA VAL A 40 -13.83 12.79 -14.18
C VAL A 40 -14.95 12.03 -14.89
N PRO A 41 -14.63 11.26 -15.95
CA PRO A 41 -15.62 10.39 -16.56
C PRO A 41 -16.11 9.30 -15.59
N PRO A 42 -17.38 8.83 -15.70
CA PRO A 42 -17.98 7.93 -14.72
C PRO A 42 -17.23 6.62 -14.48
N ASP A 43 -16.57 6.08 -15.51
CA ASP A 43 -15.80 4.84 -15.45
C ASP A 43 -14.51 5.02 -14.61
N TRP A 44 -13.79 6.13 -14.81
CA TRP A 44 -12.66 6.50 -13.98
C TRP A 44 -13.06 6.86 -12.55
N ASP A 45 -14.16 7.59 -12.38
CA ASP A 45 -14.68 7.96 -11.07
C ASP A 45 -15.02 6.71 -10.25
N ALA A 46 -15.74 5.76 -10.84
CA ALA A 46 -16.06 4.48 -10.23
C ALA A 46 -14.82 3.69 -9.80
N LEU A 47 -13.76 3.67 -10.62
CA LEU A 47 -12.51 3.00 -10.28
C LEU A 47 -11.79 3.69 -9.10
N LEU A 48 -11.66 5.02 -9.15
CA LEU A 48 -10.99 5.79 -8.10
C LEU A 48 -11.76 5.71 -6.77
N ASP A 49 -13.09 5.71 -6.82
CA ASP A 49 -13.95 5.50 -5.68
C ASP A 49 -13.80 4.08 -5.10
N ALA A 50 -13.80 3.05 -5.94
CA ALA A 50 -13.64 1.67 -5.50
C ALA A 50 -12.29 1.43 -4.80
N LEU A 51 -11.25 2.15 -5.18
CA LEU A 51 -9.93 2.09 -4.53
C LEU A 51 -9.88 2.92 -3.23
N TRP A 52 -10.46 4.13 -3.23
CA TRP A 52 -10.08 5.16 -2.27
C TRP A 52 -11.22 5.86 -1.53
N ARG A 53 -12.48 5.73 -1.96
CA ARG A 53 -13.61 6.44 -1.35
C ARG A 53 -13.70 6.11 0.14
N PRO A 54 -13.74 7.11 1.03
CA PRO A 54 -13.77 6.84 2.45
C PRO A 54 -15.13 6.25 2.88
N THR A 55 -15.12 5.23 3.76
CA THR A 55 -16.33 4.62 4.33
C THR A 55 -16.42 4.84 5.85
N GLY A 56 -16.20 6.08 6.26
CA GLY A 56 -16.12 6.54 7.65
C GLY A 56 -14.68 6.65 8.16
N PHE A 57 -14.50 6.65 9.47
CA PHE A 57 -13.21 6.88 10.13
C PHE A 57 -12.71 5.67 10.91
N HIS A 58 -11.38 5.56 11.06
CA HIS A 58 -10.79 4.57 11.95
C HIS A 58 -11.23 4.86 13.37
N VAL A 59 -11.35 3.84 14.20
CA VAL A 59 -11.75 4.00 15.61
C VAL A 59 -10.57 3.72 16.53
N THR A 60 -10.53 4.42 17.65
CA THR A 60 -9.61 4.18 18.77
C THR A 60 -10.00 2.92 19.53
N ALA A 61 -9.20 2.52 20.51
CA ALA A 61 -9.45 1.31 21.31
C ALA A 61 -10.75 1.40 22.14
N ASP A 62 -11.11 2.60 22.58
CA ASP A 62 -12.37 2.97 23.25
C ASP A 62 -13.54 3.19 22.27
N GLY A 63 -13.34 2.94 20.97
CA GLY A 63 -14.39 2.96 19.96
C GLY A 63 -14.70 4.34 19.38
N GLN A 64 -13.99 5.40 19.80
CA GLN A 64 -14.20 6.75 19.28
C GLN A 64 -13.63 6.92 17.87
N PRO A 65 -14.29 7.65 16.96
CA PRO A 65 -13.77 7.92 15.65
C PRO A 65 -12.53 8.82 15.72
N THR A 66 -11.50 8.44 14.97
CA THR A 66 -10.32 9.26 14.69
C THR A 66 -10.59 10.22 13.54
N THR A 67 -9.64 11.12 13.25
CA THR A 67 -9.68 11.97 12.05
C THR A 67 -9.18 11.26 10.78
N ILE A 68 -8.77 9.98 10.88
CA ILE A 68 -8.20 9.23 9.77
C ILE A 68 -9.31 8.47 9.06
N ALA A 69 -9.62 8.86 7.83
CA ALA A 69 -10.62 8.19 7.01
C ALA A 69 -10.22 6.73 6.69
N ARG A 70 -11.18 5.80 6.77
CA ARG A 70 -11.02 4.41 6.34
C ARG A 70 -11.25 4.33 4.85
N ARG A 71 -10.35 3.65 4.16
CA ARG A 71 -10.40 3.47 2.71
C ARG A 71 -10.38 1.96 2.35
N PRO A 72 -10.90 1.58 1.18
CA PRO A 72 -10.92 0.19 0.71
C PRO A 72 -9.53 -0.47 0.74
N VAL A 73 -8.53 0.21 0.18
CA VAL A 73 -7.13 -0.21 0.25
C VAL A 73 -6.58 0.04 1.67
N PRO A 74 -6.03 -0.98 2.36
CA PRO A 74 -5.40 -0.80 3.67
C PRO A 74 -4.09 0.00 3.58
N SER A 75 -3.71 0.63 4.69
CA SER A 75 -2.43 1.32 4.82
C SER A 75 -1.86 1.15 6.22
N ALA A 76 -0.54 0.92 6.30
CA ALA A 76 0.19 0.85 7.56
C ALA A 76 -0.04 2.13 8.39
N GLY A 77 -0.61 1.94 9.59
CA GLY A 77 -0.91 3.03 10.52
C GLY A 77 -1.92 4.06 10.04
N GLY A 78 -2.68 3.78 8.97
CA GLY A 78 -3.59 4.75 8.36
C GLY A 78 -2.85 5.97 7.78
N THR A 79 -1.61 5.79 7.32
CA THR A 79 -0.81 6.90 6.79
C THR A 79 -1.24 7.31 5.39
N TYR A 80 -1.77 6.36 4.60
CA TYR A 80 -2.28 6.53 3.25
C TYR A 80 -1.31 7.30 2.33
N GLY A 81 -0.02 6.95 2.42
CA GLY A 81 1.06 7.60 1.67
C GLY A 81 1.05 7.31 0.17
N VAL A 82 0.32 6.29 -0.28
CA VAL A 82 0.19 5.96 -1.70
C VAL A 82 -0.71 6.97 -2.42
N ARG A 83 -0.21 7.49 -3.54
CA ARG A 83 -0.91 8.35 -4.49
C ARG A 83 -1.20 7.58 -5.78
N THR A 84 -2.24 8.01 -6.48
CA THR A 84 -2.69 7.40 -7.74
C THR A 84 -2.55 8.42 -8.86
N HIS A 85 -1.82 8.04 -9.90
CA HIS A 85 -1.67 8.80 -11.12
C HIS A 85 -2.29 8.01 -12.27
N LEU A 86 -2.85 8.72 -13.23
CA LEU A 86 -3.34 8.13 -14.46
C LEU A 86 -2.47 8.62 -15.61
N VAL A 87 -2.11 7.71 -16.51
CA VAL A 87 -1.41 8.03 -17.75
C VAL A 87 -2.30 7.56 -18.90
N ILE A 88 -2.74 8.51 -19.72
CA ILE A 88 -3.58 8.27 -20.89
C ILE A 88 -2.73 8.54 -22.13
N PRO A 89 -2.34 7.50 -22.88
CA PRO A 89 -1.59 7.64 -24.12
C PRO A 89 -2.29 8.45 -25.22
N ALA A 90 -1.52 8.89 -26.23
CA ALA A 90 -1.98 9.70 -27.35
C ALA A 90 -3.08 9.04 -28.19
N HIS A 91 -3.03 7.71 -28.35
CA HIS A 91 -3.98 6.94 -29.14
C HIS A 91 -4.90 6.08 -28.27
N ALA A 92 -4.96 6.37 -26.96
CA ALA A 92 -5.82 5.63 -26.07
C ALA A 92 -7.28 5.81 -26.44
N ARG A 93 -7.99 4.68 -26.62
CA ARG A 93 -9.44 4.68 -26.71
C ARG A 93 -9.99 4.80 -25.30
N GLY A 94 -10.72 5.88 -25.01
CA GLY A 94 -11.24 6.10 -23.66
C GLY A 94 -12.00 7.41 -23.52
N THR A 95 -12.58 7.59 -22.33
CA THR A 95 -13.41 8.73 -21.96
C THR A 95 -12.59 9.92 -21.44
N LEU A 96 -11.34 9.69 -21.03
CA LEU A 96 -10.43 10.73 -20.55
C LEU A 96 -9.45 11.13 -21.67
N ALA A 97 -9.20 12.42 -21.84
CA ALA A 97 -8.29 12.92 -22.87
C ALA A 97 -6.84 12.45 -22.62
N PRO A 98 -6.01 12.30 -23.68
CA PRO A 98 -4.59 11.98 -23.53
C PRO A 98 -3.86 12.94 -22.58
N GLY A 99 -3.05 12.41 -21.67
CA GLY A 99 -2.45 13.23 -20.62
C GLY A 99 -1.94 12.45 -19.42
N ARG A 100 -1.48 13.20 -18.43
CA ARG A 100 -1.06 12.70 -17.12
C ARG A 100 -1.92 13.34 -16.07
N TYR A 101 -2.38 12.55 -15.13
CA TYR A 101 -3.32 13.01 -14.11
C TYR A 101 -2.89 12.54 -12.73
N VAL A 102 -3.28 13.28 -11.70
CA VAL A 102 -3.11 12.90 -10.29
C VAL A 102 -4.46 12.95 -9.60
N HIS A 103 -4.78 11.91 -8.83
CA HIS A 103 -5.97 11.90 -7.99
C HIS A 103 -5.66 12.54 -6.64
N LEU A 104 -6.19 13.75 -6.41
CA LEU A 104 -6.19 14.46 -5.14
C LEU A 104 -7.32 13.92 -4.27
N ARG A 105 -7.03 12.82 -3.61
CA ARG A 105 -7.99 11.99 -2.88
C ARG A 105 -8.73 12.68 -1.72
N GLU A 106 -8.13 13.69 -1.08
CA GLU A 106 -8.78 14.39 0.04
C GLU A 106 -9.88 15.35 -0.46
N ASP A 107 -9.70 15.88 -1.68
CA ASP A 107 -10.65 16.79 -2.33
C ASP A 107 -11.55 16.06 -3.35
N SER A 108 -11.36 14.76 -3.54
CA SER A 108 -12.00 13.96 -4.59
C SER A 108 -11.85 14.58 -5.99
N LEU A 109 -10.67 15.15 -6.28
CA LEU A 109 -10.37 15.78 -7.57
C LEU A 109 -9.40 14.94 -8.40
N LEU A 110 -9.66 14.85 -9.70
CA LEU A 110 -8.63 14.49 -10.66
C LEU A 110 -8.07 15.78 -11.26
N VAL A 111 -6.75 15.95 -11.20
CA VAL A 111 -6.07 17.10 -11.83
C VAL A 111 -5.22 16.63 -12.98
N ARG A 112 -5.28 17.33 -14.12
CA ARG A 112 -4.39 17.14 -15.25
C ARG A 112 -3.09 17.88 -15.00
N ARG A 113 -2.00 17.15 -15.12
CA ARG A 113 -0.64 17.69 -15.05
C ARG A 113 -0.33 18.46 -16.33
N THR A 114 0.16 19.67 -16.15
CA THR A 114 0.72 20.52 -17.22
C THR A 114 2.24 20.36 -17.31
N ASP A 115 2.86 19.70 -16.33
CA ASP A 115 4.28 19.40 -16.29
C ASP A 115 4.63 18.08 -16.98
N GLY A 116 5.78 18.06 -17.66
CA GLY A 116 6.39 16.86 -18.20
C GLY A 116 6.24 16.67 -19.71
N PRO A 117 6.78 15.56 -20.24
CA PRO A 117 6.76 15.27 -21.66
C PRO A 117 5.32 15.02 -22.15
N PRO A 118 5.08 15.16 -23.47
CA PRO A 118 3.78 14.85 -24.06
C PRO A 118 3.26 13.47 -23.65
N PRO A 119 1.94 13.22 -23.80
CA PRO A 119 1.36 11.91 -23.57
C PRO A 119 2.20 10.84 -24.29
N PRO A 120 2.48 9.70 -23.64
CA PRO A 120 3.24 8.65 -24.28
C PRO A 120 2.44 8.11 -25.47
N ASP A 121 3.14 7.58 -26.47
CA ASP A 121 2.49 6.86 -27.55
C ASP A 121 1.88 5.53 -27.02
N GLY A 122 0.81 5.05 -27.66
CA GLY A 122 0.13 3.80 -27.33
C GLY A 122 -1.39 3.90 -27.20
N GLU A 123 -2.02 2.76 -26.89
CA GLU A 123 -3.48 2.60 -26.91
C GLU A 123 -4.12 2.33 -25.54
N HIS A 124 -3.32 2.00 -24.52
CA HIS A 124 -3.83 1.54 -23.23
C HIS A 124 -3.51 2.51 -22.11
N ALA A 125 -4.56 2.96 -21.41
CA ALA A 125 -4.40 3.74 -20.20
C ALA A 125 -3.62 2.97 -19.13
N SER A 126 -2.99 3.68 -18.22
CA SER A 126 -2.24 3.09 -17.12
C SER A 126 -2.50 3.79 -15.80
N VAL A 127 -2.48 3.00 -14.73
CA VAL A 127 -2.44 3.48 -13.35
C VAL A 127 -1.01 3.40 -12.86
N VAL A 128 -0.53 4.49 -12.25
CA VAL A 128 0.78 4.55 -11.62
C VAL A 128 0.59 4.86 -10.14
N PHE A 129 1.10 3.98 -9.28
CA PHE A 129 1.10 4.21 -7.84
C PHE A 129 2.46 4.76 -7.41
N THR A 130 2.42 5.92 -6.74
CA THR A 130 3.60 6.53 -6.14
C THR A 130 3.46 6.56 -4.62
N ALA A 131 4.57 6.61 -3.88
CA ALA A 131 4.55 6.84 -2.43
C ALA A 131 5.06 8.24 -2.11
N ALA A 132 4.26 8.98 -1.35
CA ALA A 132 4.67 10.20 -0.67
C ALA A 132 5.20 9.84 0.73
N PRO A 133 6.51 10.00 0.99
CA PRO A 133 7.12 9.44 2.19
C PRO A 133 6.66 10.13 3.49
N GLY A 134 6.12 11.34 3.42
CA GLY A 134 5.93 12.25 4.56
C GLY A 134 5.29 11.68 5.83
N ARG A 135 4.12 11.03 5.75
CA ARG A 135 3.38 10.55 6.95
C ARG A 135 3.95 9.26 7.53
N ALA A 136 4.18 8.25 6.69
CA ALA A 136 4.73 7.00 7.14
C ALA A 136 6.18 7.17 7.63
N PHE A 137 6.93 8.09 7.04
CA PHE A 137 8.26 8.44 7.55
C PHE A 137 8.21 9.01 8.97
N GLY A 138 7.37 10.02 9.22
CA GLY A 138 7.28 10.65 10.54
C GLY A 138 6.98 9.64 11.65
N ARG A 139 6.20 8.60 11.34
CA ARG A 139 5.85 7.54 12.30
C ARG A 139 6.84 6.38 12.36
N TYR A 140 7.34 5.89 11.22
CA TYR A 140 8.05 4.62 11.12
C TYR A 140 9.54 4.75 10.79
N ARG A 141 10.01 5.96 10.46
CA ARG A 141 11.43 6.28 10.26
C ARG A 141 12.09 5.32 9.27
N HIS A 142 13.18 4.68 9.67
CA HIS A 142 13.90 3.71 8.84
C HIS A 142 13.07 2.46 8.48
N ARG A 143 11.98 2.18 9.20
CA ARG A 143 11.05 1.07 8.91
C ARG A 143 9.97 1.43 7.88
N ALA A 144 9.91 2.69 7.41
CA ALA A 144 8.86 3.13 6.49
C ALA A 144 8.97 2.49 5.09
N TRP A 145 10.18 2.10 4.66
CA TRP A 145 10.44 1.58 3.31
C TRP A 145 9.62 0.33 2.96
N PRO A 146 9.72 -0.80 3.70
CA PRO A 146 8.86 -1.95 3.44
C PRO A 146 7.37 -1.61 3.51
N LEU A 147 6.97 -0.68 4.37
CA LEU A 147 5.57 -0.30 4.54
C LEU A 147 5.01 0.46 3.34
N TRP A 148 5.80 1.31 2.67
CA TRP A 148 5.37 1.95 1.42
C TRP A 148 5.18 0.92 0.32
N ILE A 149 6.12 -0.02 0.20
CA ILE A 149 6.03 -1.12 -0.77
C ILE A 149 4.79 -1.99 -0.47
N ALA A 150 4.52 -2.29 0.80
CA ALA A 150 3.33 -3.03 1.23
C ALA A 150 2.03 -2.28 0.89
N ASP A 151 1.93 -0.99 1.21
CA ASP A 151 0.73 -0.19 0.92
C ASP A 151 0.48 -0.13 -0.60
N THR A 152 1.52 0.00 -1.42
CA THR A 152 1.39 -0.05 -2.88
C THR A 152 1.00 -1.44 -3.37
N ALA A 153 1.56 -2.51 -2.79
CA ALA A 153 1.19 -3.87 -3.12
C ALA A 153 -0.29 -4.13 -2.83
N TYR A 154 -0.84 -3.58 -1.75
CA TYR A 154 -2.28 -3.60 -1.46
C TYR A 154 -3.11 -2.84 -2.49
N ALA A 155 -2.64 -1.67 -2.94
CA ALA A 155 -3.32 -0.93 -4.00
C ALA A 155 -3.35 -1.72 -5.32
N VAL A 156 -2.22 -2.34 -5.69
CA VAL A 156 -2.12 -3.19 -6.88
C VAL A 156 -3.02 -4.42 -6.76
N ALA A 157 -2.93 -5.18 -5.67
CA ALA A 157 -3.76 -6.36 -5.48
C ALA A 157 -5.26 -6.04 -5.47
N THR A 158 -5.64 -4.86 -4.96
CA THR A 158 -7.04 -4.40 -5.03
C THR A 158 -7.42 -4.05 -6.46
N LEU A 159 -6.57 -3.32 -7.20
CA LEU A 159 -6.79 -2.99 -8.61
C LEU A 159 -6.95 -4.26 -9.48
N GLU A 160 -6.08 -5.26 -9.31
CA GLU A 160 -6.13 -6.56 -10.01
C GLU A 160 -7.45 -7.31 -9.77
N ARG A 161 -8.13 -7.08 -8.63
CA ARG A 161 -9.43 -7.66 -8.32
C ARG A 161 -10.60 -6.81 -8.78
N LEU A 162 -10.40 -5.52 -8.99
CA LEU A 162 -11.43 -4.61 -9.48
C LEU A 162 -11.53 -4.65 -11.00
N VAL A 163 -10.42 -4.68 -11.72
CA VAL A 163 -10.41 -4.60 -13.19
C VAL A 163 -9.52 -5.68 -13.77
N VAL A 164 -9.80 -6.08 -15.01
CA VAL A 164 -8.84 -6.88 -15.77
C VAL A 164 -7.64 -5.99 -16.09
N THR A 165 -6.52 -6.25 -15.42
CA THR A 165 -5.25 -5.56 -15.63
C THR A 165 -4.32 -6.36 -16.52
N GLY A 166 -3.39 -5.69 -17.18
CA GLY A 166 -2.15 -6.35 -17.61
C GLY A 166 -1.29 -6.75 -16.41
N THR A 167 -0.14 -7.36 -16.66
CA THR A 167 0.83 -7.64 -15.58
C THR A 167 1.27 -6.33 -14.93
N ALA A 168 1.04 -6.20 -13.62
CA ALA A 168 1.59 -5.10 -12.85
C ALA A 168 3.12 -5.21 -12.88
N THR A 169 3.77 -4.22 -13.50
CA THR A 169 5.22 -4.13 -13.44
C THR A 169 5.57 -3.26 -12.24
N LEU A 170 6.50 -3.73 -11.40
CA LEU A 170 7.20 -2.81 -10.51
C LEU A 170 7.80 -1.76 -11.44
N GLY A 171 7.53 -0.47 -11.19
CA GLY A 171 8.20 0.59 -11.94
C GLY A 171 9.70 0.30 -11.88
N SER A 172 10.39 0.28 -13.02
CA SER A 172 11.79 -0.16 -13.08
C SER A 172 12.58 0.42 -11.90
N PRO A 173 13.24 -0.41 -11.07
CA PRO A 173 14.16 0.09 -10.06
C PRO A 173 15.27 1.01 -10.64
N ALA A 174 15.46 1.03 -11.96
CA ALA A 174 16.35 1.97 -12.63
C ALA A 174 15.78 3.40 -12.73
N THR A 175 14.46 3.59 -12.78
CA THR A 175 13.82 4.92 -12.64
C THR A 175 13.41 5.22 -11.20
N CYS A 176 13.15 4.17 -10.42
CA CYS A 176 13.05 4.23 -8.97
C CYS A 176 14.45 4.19 -8.37
N THR A 177 15.24 5.26 -8.51
CA THR A 177 16.54 5.33 -7.83
C THR A 177 16.30 5.47 -6.33
N ILE A 178 16.07 4.34 -5.65
CA ILE A 178 16.30 4.18 -4.20
C ILE A 178 17.70 4.72 -3.85
N ALA A 179 18.64 4.63 -4.80
CA ALA A 179 19.98 5.18 -4.73
C ALA A 179 20.07 6.72 -4.74
N ALA A 180 19.06 7.45 -5.24
CA ALA A 180 19.03 8.93 -5.24
C ALA A 180 18.29 9.50 -4.03
N LEU A 181 17.67 8.65 -3.22
CA LEU A 181 16.90 9.06 -2.05
C LEU A 181 17.83 9.04 -0.84
N ALA A 182 17.90 10.17 -0.13
CA ALA A 182 18.66 10.22 1.11
C ALA A 182 18.17 9.10 2.04
N PRO A 183 19.04 8.53 2.91
CA PRO A 183 18.62 7.54 3.89
C PRO A 183 17.37 8.03 4.62
N ALA A 184 16.45 7.12 4.96
CA ALA A 184 15.26 7.53 5.72
C ALA A 184 15.65 8.32 6.98
N SER A 185 16.78 8.03 7.63
CA SER A 185 17.27 8.81 8.77
C SER A 185 17.62 10.29 8.48
N ASP A 186 17.78 10.72 7.22
CA ASP A 186 18.17 12.10 6.86
C ASP A 186 16.96 13.05 6.75
N THR A 187 16.39 13.31 7.92
CA THR A 187 15.15 14.10 8.10
C THR A 187 15.22 15.51 7.53
N ALA A 188 16.42 16.10 7.53
CA ALA A 188 16.66 17.46 7.07
C ALA A 188 16.63 17.55 5.54
N TRP A 189 17.14 16.53 4.84
CA TRP A 189 17.01 16.44 3.39
C TRP A 189 15.54 16.33 2.97
N TRP A 190 14.77 15.44 3.61
CA TRP A 190 13.34 15.22 3.28
C TRP A 190 12.47 16.47 3.46
N ALA A 191 12.74 17.27 4.49
CA ALA A 191 12.02 18.52 4.73
C ALA A 191 12.31 19.60 3.67
N ARG A 192 13.52 19.63 3.10
CA ARG A 192 13.93 20.60 2.07
C ARG A 192 13.52 20.20 0.65
N SER A 193 13.47 18.91 0.35
CA SER A 193 13.31 18.40 -1.03
C SER A 193 11.85 18.32 -1.52
N GLY A 194 10.86 18.83 -0.78
CA GLY A 194 9.47 18.94 -1.28
C GLY A 194 8.70 17.62 -1.44
N ALA A 195 9.07 16.56 -0.69
CA ALA A 195 8.47 15.22 -0.74
C ALA A 195 8.50 14.56 -2.14
N PRO A 196 9.64 13.99 -2.56
CA PRO A 196 9.71 13.30 -3.84
C PRO A 196 8.75 12.11 -3.84
N GLU A 197 7.94 12.02 -4.90
CA GLU A 197 7.07 10.87 -5.13
C GLU A 197 7.90 9.70 -5.66
N LEU A 198 7.80 8.55 -4.98
CA LEU A 198 8.50 7.35 -5.39
C LEU A 198 7.59 6.51 -6.27
N THR A 199 7.89 6.39 -7.57
CA THR A 199 7.11 5.50 -8.46
C THR A 199 7.34 4.05 -8.07
N LEU A 200 6.33 3.41 -7.48
CA LEU A 200 6.44 2.04 -6.99
C LEU A 200 5.82 1.02 -7.96
N ALA A 201 4.69 1.33 -8.60
CA ALA A 201 4.05 0.39 -9.52
C ALA A 201 3.45 1.09 -10.74
N HIS A 202 3.52 0.41 -11.89
CA HIS A 202 2.89 0.83 -13.14
C HIS A 202 2.07 -0.34 -13.70
N ILE A 203 0.79 -0.09 -13.94
CA ILE A 203 -0.18 -1.11 -14.33
C ILE A 203 -0.94 -0.61 -15.56
N THR A 204 -0.87 -1.37 -16.64
CA THR A 204 -1.64 -1.11 -17.86
C THR A 204 -3.06 -1.65 -17.71
N LEU A 205 -4.05 -0.89 -18.17
CA LEU A 205 -5.45 -1.25 -18.22
C LEU A 205 -5.85 -1.56 -19.68
N PRO A 206 -5.72 -2.82 -20.14
CA PRO A 206 -5.98 -3.17 -21.54
C PRO A 206 -7.42 -2.86 -21.98
N ASN A 207 -8.39 -3.02 -21.07
CA ASN A 207 -9.81 -2.83 -21.34
C ASN A 207 -10.39 -1.52 -20.76
N GLY A 208 -9.54 -0.60 -20.31
CA GLY A 208 -9.97 0.61 -19.61
C GLY A 208 -10.45 0.37 -18.16
N PRO A 209 -11.00 1.41 -17.49
CA PRO A 209 -11.37 1.38 -16.07
C PRO A 209 -12.81 0.85 -15.86
N GLN A 210 -13.02 -0.46 -16.02
CA GLN A 210 -14.34 -1.08 -15.78
C GLN A 210 -14.34 -1.88 -14.46
N PRO A 211 -14.54 -1.25 -13.29
CA PRO A 211 -14.46 -1.93 -12.01
C PRO A 211 -15.62 -2.90 -11.79
N ASP A 212 -15.31 -4.12 -11.35
CA ASP A 212 -16.25 -5.10 -10.82
C ASP A 212 -16.95 -4.51 -9.59
N THR A 213 -18.26 -4.29 -9.74
CA THR A 213 -19.10 -3.68 -8.70
C THR A 213 -19.22 -4.57 -7.46
N ALA A 214 -19.25 -5.90 -7.61
CA ALA A 214 -19.32 -6.82 -6.48
C ALA A 214 -18.01 -6.75 -5.68
N ALA A 215 -16.85 -6.83 -6.36
CA ALA A 215 -15.55 -6.69 -5.72
C ALA A 215 -15.42 -5.34 -4.99
N ALA A 216 -15.85 -4.23 -5.63
CA ALA A 216 -15.85 -2.90 -5.02
C ALA A 216 -16.67 -2.84 -3.72
N GLN A 217 -17.85 -3.50 -3.69
CA GLN A 217 -18.67 -3.58 -2.48
C GLN A 217 -17.96 -4.34 -1.36
N HIS A 218 -17.32 -5.47 -1.65
CA HIS A 218 -16.53 -6.22 -0.66
C HIS A 218 -15.40 -5.38 -0.06
N PHE A 219 -14.61 -4.70 -0.90
CA PHE A 219 -13.53 -3.84 -0.42
C PHE A 219 -14.03 -2.63 0.39
N SER A 220 -15.16 -2.02 0.00
CA SER A 220 -15.75 -0.89 0.73
C SER A 220 -16.21 -1.26 2.15
N ARG A 221 -16.72 -2.49 2.32
CA ARG A 221 -17.24 -3.03 3.58
C ARG A 221 -16.16 -3.66 4.46
N ARG A 222 -15.01 -4.03 3.89
CA ARG A 222 -13.88 -4.61 4.61
C ARG A 222 -13.58 -3.85 5.91
N ARG A 223 -13.47 -4.57 7.02
CA ARG A 223 -12.92 -4.07 8.27
C ARG A 223 -11.86 -5.04 8.78
N SER A 224 -10.70 -4.52 9.16
CA SER A 224 -9.75 -5.33 9.92
C SER A 224 -10.32 -5.61 11.30
N PRO A 225 -10.32 -6.87 11.77
CA PRO A 225 -10.75 -7.18 13.13
C PRO A 225 -9.97 -6.38 14.17
N SER A 226 -10.61 -6.02 15.28
CA SER A 226 -9.92 -5.36 16.40
C SER A 226 -9.00 -6.33 17.12
N HIS A 227 -7.97 -5.83 17.79
CA HIS A 227 -7.09 -6.68 18.61
C HIS A 227 -7.88 -7.41 19.71
N ALA A 228 -8.90 -6.77 20.28
CA ALA A 228 -9.78 -7.37 21.29
C ALA A 228 -10.51 -8.61 20.78
N ARG A 229 -10.91 -8.65 19.50
CA ARG A 229 -11.56 -9.84 18.92
C ARG A 229 -10.61 -11.02 18.80
N PHE A 230 -9.33 -10.78 18.55
CA PHE A 230 -8.32 -11.84 18.61
C PHE A 230 -8.11 -12.30 20.05
N ILE A 231 -7.86 -11.38 20.99
CA ILE A 231 -7.60 -11.69 22.40
C ILE A 231 -8.76 -12.43 23.08
N ALA A 232 -10.00 -12.21 22.63
CA ALA A 232 -11.17 -12.93 23.13
C ALA A 232 -11.18 -14.44 22.78
N ARG A 233 -10.28 -14.90 21.91
CA ARG A 233 -10.09 -16.30 21.56
C ARG A 233 -9.00 -16.91 22.46
N ASP A 234 -9.08 -18.22 22.62
CA ASP A 234 -7.96 -18.99 23.19
C ASP A 234 -6.70 -18.79 22.36
N GLU A 235 -5.55 -18.86 23.02
CA GLU A 235 -4.26 -18.80 22.34
C GLU A 235 -4.15 -19.95 21.33
N SER A 236 -3.63 -19.63 20.14
CA SER A 236 -3.50 -20.58 19.06
C SER A 236 -2.36 -21.56 19.31
N ASN A 237 -2.60 -22.83 18.98
CA ASN A 237 -1.54 -23.83 18.92
C ASN A 237 -0.64 -23.66 17.68
N ASP A 238 -1.00 -22.79 16.71
CA ASP A 238 -0.20 -22.50 15.52
C ASP A 238 1.19 -21.89 15.87
N PRO A 239 2.30 -22.61 15.60
CA PRO A 239 3.64 -22.10 15.84
C PRO A 239 3.95 -20.81 15.08
N THR A 240 3.34 -20.61 13.90
CA THR A 240 3.55 -19.41 13.08
C THR A 240 2.97 -18.19 13.77
N SER A 241 1.76 -18.29 14.31
CA SER A 241 1.11 -17.22 15.06
C SER A 241 1.94 -16.77 16.26
N ARG A 242 2.52 -17.71 17.03
CA ARG A 242 3.43 -17.38 18.15
C ARG A 242 4.74 -16.74 17.68
N ALA A 243 5.34 -17.26 16.60
CA ALA A 243 6.57 -16.69 16.04
C ALA A 243 6.35 -15.25 15.55
N VAL A 244 5.22 -14.98 14.88
CA VAL A 244 4.86 -13.63 14.43
C VAL A 244 4.55 -12.71 15.60
N ALA A 245 3.84 -13.19 16.64
CA ALA A 245 3.59 -12.40 17.85
C ALA A 245 4.90 -11.95 18.50
N ALA A 246 5.89 -12.84 18.61
CA ALA A 246 7.22 -12.52 19.14
C ALA A 246 7.99 -11.55 18.22
N ALA A 247 8.06 -11.83 16.91
CA ALA A 247 8.83 -11.01 15.97
C ALA A 247 8.25 -9.59 15.79
N SER A 248 6.94 -9.44 15.91
CA SER A 248 6.23 -8.16 15.79
C SER A 248 6.01 -7.44 17.13
N GLN A 249 6.25 -8.10 18.26
CA GLN A 249 5.89 -7.64 19.61
C GLN A 249 4.40 -7.33 19.76
N GLN A 250 3.56 -8.08 19.05
CA GLN A 250 2.10 -7.91 19.05
C GLN A 250 1.42 -9.19 19.55
N GLN A 251 1.20 -9.26 20.87
CA GLN A 251 0.67 -10.45 21.54
C GLN A 251 -0.70 -10.91 21.02
N TRP A 252 -1.53 -9.99 20.53
CA TRP A 252 -2.84 -10.33 19.96
C TRP A 252 -2.74 -11.31 18.77
N VAL A 253 -1.59 -11.38 18.08
CA VAL A 253 -1.38 -12.31 16.96
C VAL A 253 -1.34 -13.76 17.41
N ALA A 254 -0.89 -14.05 18.64
CA ALA A 254 -0.85 -15.40 19.18
C ALA A 254 -2.25 -16.04 19.28
N HIS A 255 -3.31 -15.22 19.27
CA HIS A 255 -4.71 -15.67 19.31
C HIS A 255 -5.39 -15.78 17.93
N ALA A 256 -4.62 -15.61 16.84
CA ALA A 256 -5.15 -15.81 15.49
C ALA A 256 -5.50 -17.28 15.24
N ALA A 257 -6.60 -17.54 14.52
CA ALA A 257 -6.94 -18.92 14.13
C ALA A 257 -5.83 -19.55 13.29
N THR A 258 -5.23 -18.77 12.40
CA THR A 258 -4.00 -19.10 11.70
C THR A 258 -3.27 -17.82 11.29
N THR A 259 -1.97 -17.92 11.08
CA THR A 259 -1.16 -16.85 10.51
C THR A 259 -0.40 -17.32 9.28
N ALA A 260 -0.54 -16.59 8.17
CA ALA A 260 0.35 -16.73 7.02
C ALA A 260 1.53 -15.77 7.19
N LEU A 261 2.76 -16.27 7.03
CA LEU A 261 3.99 -15.50 7.19
C LEU A 261 4.80 -15.54 5.89
N TRP A 262 5.29 -14.37 5.48
CA TRP A 262 6.22 -14.22 4.37
C TRP A 262 7.56 -13.67 4.87
N THR A 263 8.63 -14.24 4.35
CA THR A 263 10.00 -13.90 4.72
C THR A 263 10.85 -13.61 3.50
N VAL A 264 11.93 -12.83 3.66
CA VAL A 264 12.97 -12.66 2.63
C VAL A 264 14.29 -13.30 3.09
N PRO A 265 15.12 -13.82 2.17
CA PRO A 265 16.42 -14.42 2.51
C PRO A 265 17.42 -13.37 3.04
N GLY A 266 18.61 -13.81 3.44
CA GLY A 266 19.67 -12.91 3.92
C GLY A 266 20.19 -11.92 2.85
N HIS A 267 20.16 -12.32 1.59
CA HIS A 267 20.51 -11.50 0.44
C HIS A 267 19.28 -11.29 -0.43
N PHE A 268 18.76 -10.05 -0.44
CA PHE A 268 17.52 -9.70 -1.14
C PHE A 268 17.57 -8.25 -1.64
N GLY A 269 16.83 -7.98 -2.70
CA GLY A 269 16.66 -6.66 -3.29
C GLY A 269 15.24 -6.11 -3.13
N ALA A 270 15.00 -4.90 -3.66
CA ALA A 270 13.68 -4.29 -3.66
C ALA A 270 12.63 -5.12 -4.42
N HIS A 271 13.05 -5.86 -5.46
CA HIS A 271 12.16 -6.75 -6.20
C HIS A 271 11.65 -7.90 -5.33
N ASP A 272 12.49 -8.52 -4.50
CA ASP A 272 12.07 -9.58 -3.59
C ASP A 272 11.06 -9.08 -2.55
N VAL A 273 11.32 -7.88 -1.99
CA VAL A 273 10.40 -7.22 -1.06
C VAL A 273 9.05 -6.94 -1.72
N TRP A 274 9.08 -6.44 -2.96
CA TRP A 274 7.87 -6.20 -3.76
C TRP A 274 7.07 -7.48 -4.00
N CYS A 275 7.69 -8.52 -4.57
CA CYS A 275 7.02 -9.78 -4.89
C CYS A 275 6.45 -10.43 -3.63
N THR A 276 7.16 -10.35 -2.51
CA THR A 276 6.73 -10.89 -1.23
C THR A 276 5.51 -10.14 -0.68
N HIS A 277 5.52 -8.80 -0.69
CA HIS A 277 4.35 -8.02 -0.29
C HIS A 277 3.17 -8.18 -1.24
N LEU A 278 3.41 -8.28 -2.55
CA LEU A 278 2.36 -8.48 -3.55
C LEU A 278 1.68 -9.83 -3.38
N ALA A 279 2.42 -10.90 -3.08
CA ALA A 279 1.85 -12.21 -2.76
C ALA A 279 0.94 -12.13 -1.52
N ALA A 280 1.41 -11.49 -0.44
CA ALA A 280 0.61 -11.29 0.77
C ALA A 280 -0.63 -10.41 0.50
N ALA A 281 -0.48 -9.33 -0.26
CA ALA A 281 -1.57 -8.42 -0.62
C ALA A 281 -2.64 -9.10 -1.46
N ARG A 282 -2.25 -9.93 -2.44
CA ARG A 282 -3.17 -10.76 -3.24
C ARG A 282 -3.95 -11.73 -2.36
N LEU A 283 -3.29 -12.36 -1.39
CA LEU A 283 -3.99 -13.26 -0.48
C LEU A 283 -5.00 -12.52 0.40
N ALA A 284 -4.61 -11.36 0.93
CA ALA A 284 -5.52 -10.51 1.69
C ALA A 284 -6.71 -10.04 0.83
N ALA A 285 -6.50 -9.69 -0.43
CA ALA A 285 -7.57 -9.32 -1.35
C ALA A 285 -8.53 -10.50 -1.60
N SER A 286 -8.01 -11.70 -1.83
CA SER A 286 -8.82 -12.92 -1.93
C SER A 286 -9.64 -13.17 -0.66
N ALA A 287 -9.01 -13.01 0.52
CA ALA A 287 -9.69 -13.18 1.80
C ALA A 287 -10.86 -12.19 1.97
N VAL A 288 -10.70 -10.94 1.52
CA VAL A 288 -11.78 -9.93 1.56
C VAL A 288 -12.95 -10.31 0.66
N LEU A 289 -12.68 -10.80 -0.55
CA LEU A 289 -13.71 -11.28 -1.48
C LEU A 289 -14.43 -12.52 -0.92
N ALA A 290 -13.72 -13.40 -0.22
CA ALA A 290 -14.28 -14.54 0.48
C ALA A 290 -15.01 -14.18 1.80
N GLY A 291 -15.06 -12.89 2.18
CA GLY A 291 -15.70 -12.44 3.43
C GLY A 291 -14.92 -12.78 4.70
N LEU A 292 -13.67 -13.23 4.58
CA LEU A 292 -12.84 -13.61 5.70
C LEU A 292 -12.32 -12.39 6.48
N GLN A 293 -12.21 -12.58 7.78
CA GLN A 293 -11.77 -11.57 8.74
C GLN A 293 -10.24 -11.64 8.88
N VAL A 294 -9.53 -10.75 8.17
CA VAL A 294 -8.05 -10.75 8.13
C VAL A 294 -7.44 -9.41 8.58
N ARG A 295 -6.32 -9.48 9.30
CA ARG A 295 -5.53 -8.33 9.71
C ARG A 295 -4.07 -8.50 9.31
N ALA A 296 -3.53 -7.49 8.62
CA ALA A 296 -2.12 -7.45 8.28
C ALA A 296 -1.27 -7.17 9.54
N VAL A 297 -0.14 -7.86 9.64
CA VAL A 297 0.87 -7.66 10.66
C VAL A 297 2.15 -7.21 9.97
N SER A 298 2.69 -6.08 10.42
CA SER A 298 3.92 -5.49 9.89
C SER A 298 4.81 -5.01 11.04
N GLY A 299 6.01 -4.53 10.70
CA GLY A 299 6.99 -4.06 11.69
C GLY A 299 7.69 -5.18 12.45
N MET A 300 7.65 -6.41 11.92
CA MET A 300 8.42 -7.54 12.43
C MET A 300 9.91 -7.30 12.27
N THR A 301 10.70 -7.82 13.20
CA THR A 301 12.16 -7.75 13.12
C THR A 301 12.81 -9.09 13.46
N SER A 302 13.97 -9.36 12.88
CA SER A 302 14.80 -10.53 13.24
C SER A 302 16.28 -10.17 13.24
N THR A 303 17.04 -10.76 14.16
CA THR A 303 18.50 -10.61 14.24
C THR A 303 19.22 -11.38 13.14
N ALA A 304 18.57 -12.40 12.56
CA ALA A 304 19.14 -13.29 11.54
C ALA A 304 18.11 -13.62 10.44
N PRO A 305 18.57 -13.94 9.21
CA PRO A 305 17.69 -14.40 8.15
C PRO A 305 17.12 -15.81 8.41
N PRO A 306 16.00 -16.18 7.74
CA PRO A 306 15.22 -15.33 6.85
C PRO A 306 14.48 -14.24 7.64
N TYR A 307 14.42 -13.03 7.10
CA TYR A 307 13.82 -11.89 7.78
C TYR A 307 12.30 -11.91 7.58
N PRO A 308 11.50 -11.86 8.67
CA PRO A 308 10.04 -11.74 8.55
C PRO A 308 9.69 -10.38 7.96
N LEU A 309 8.94 -10.39 6.86
CA LEU A 309 8.62 -9.18 6.10
C LEU A 309 7.16 -8.79 6.25
N HIS A 310 6.25 -9.76 6.10
CA HIS A 310 4.81 -9.53 6.15
C HIS A 310 4.07 -10.73 6.72
N ALA A 311 2.97 -10.50 7.43
CA ALA A 311 2.10 -11.58 7.87
C ALA A 311 0.63 -11.17 7.80
N LEU A 312 -0.24 -12.17 7.69
CA LEU A 312 -1.69 -12.02 7.76
C LEU A 312 -2.22 -12.91 8.88
N ALA A 313 -2.82 -12.29 9.89
CA ALA A 313 -3.52 -12.98 10.96
C ALA A 313 -5.00 -13.10 10.60
N PHE A 314 -5.50 -14.33 10.55
CA PHE A 314 -6.90 -14.64 10.28
C PHE A 314 -7.63 -14.83 11.61
N LEU A 315 -8.75 -14.13 11.78
CA LEU A 315 -9.57 -14.27 12.98
C LEU A 315 -10.27 -15.62 13.00
N ASP A 316 -10.77 -16.05 11.85
CA ASP A 316 -11.54 -17.28 11.64
C ASP A 316 -11.11 -17.95 10.33
N LEU A 317 -11.34 -19.27 10.25
CA LEU A 317 -11.13 -20.08 9.05
C LEU A 317 -12.48 -20.43 8.43
N PRO A 318 -12.57 -20.55 7.09
CA PRO A 318 -13.73 -21.17 6.45
C PRO A 318 -13.85 -22.65 6.86
N GLU A 319 -15.08 -23.16 6.87
CA GLU A 319 -15.32 -24.60 7.04
C GLU A 319 -14.56 -25.37 5.93
N GLY A 320 -13.64 -26.26 6.33
CA GLY A 320 -12.76 -27.00 5.42
C GLY A 320 -11.30 -26.51 5.37
N GLY A 321 -10.95 -25.43 6.07
CA GLY A 321 -9.58 -24.91 6.14
C GLY A 321 -9.18 -24.08 4.91
N LEU A 322 -7.99 -23.45 4.97
CA LEU A 322 -7.45 -22.65 3.86
C LEU A 322 -6.31 -23.43 3.18
N SER A 323 -6.48 -23.72 1.88
CA SER A 323 -5.37 -24.20 1.05
C SER A 323 -4.63 -23.01 0.45
N TRP A 324 -3.37 -22.85 0.85
CA TRP A 324 -2.47 -21.79 0.39
C TRP A 324 -1.57 -22.32 -0.73
N SER A 325 -2.14 -22.70 -1.86
CA SER A 325 -1.40 -23.11 -3.07
C SER A 325 -1.48 -22.03 -4.14
#